data_AF-A0A6A3T8K1-F1
#
_entry.id   AF-A0A6A3T8K1-F1
#
_cell.length_a   1.000
_cell.length_b   1.000
_cell.length_c   1.000
_cell.angle_alpha   90.00
_cell.angle_beta   90.00
_cell.angle_gamma   90.00
#
_symmetry.space_group_name_H-M   'P 1'
#
loop_
_entity.id
_entity.type
_entity.pdbx_description
1 polymer ?
#
loop_
_entity_poly.entity_id
_entity_poly.type
_entity_poly.pdbx_seq_one_letter_code
_entity_poly.pdbx_strand_id
1 'polypeptide(L)'
;NVLNQAVAVSADHPVVITKFVEGAKELELDAVAKDGKVIAAAISEHVENAGVHSGDATLVLPPVEASSFYTNQIKRNAEKIAKALNISGPFNAQFLAKGADVSVIECNLRASRSFPFVSKTTGSDFINAATKVMVGESTENDNLPPLDGPKRPEGYVGIKSPMFSYTRLGGADPLLGVEMASTGEVACFGKNRHEAFLKALISSNFKLPEKNILLSMQDKFSEEFVHAAYKMHELGYNLYTTEKTHAYLKKYDIPSTKVDFPSDGDSENNALNLIKDGKIDLVMNLPNNQSQQTENNYQIRRTAVDFSIPLLTNISLVQLFVEAMAVHKSQPMLGLEPDSLFDYYKREKEEDAWTDVHEFH
;
A
#
# COMPACT_ATOMS: atom_id res chain seq x y z
N ASN A 1 20.17 12.55 17.83
CA ASN A 1 21.14 12.79 16.73
C ASN A 1 20.48 13.15 15.39
N VAL A 2 19.16 13.01 15.22
CA VAL A 2 18.42 13.39 13.99
C VAL A 2 18.55 14.88 13.65
N LEU A 3 18.52 15.78 14.65
CA LEU A 3 18.72 17.22 14.44
C LEU A 3 20.08 17.56 13.81
N ASN A 4 21.15 16.85 14.21
CA ASN A 4 22.48 17.06 13.64
C ASN A 4 22.56 16.56 12.19
N GLN A 5 21.86 15.47 11.86
CA GLN A 5 21.77 14.97 10.48
C GLN A 5 20.93 15.91 9.60
N ALA A 6 19.79 16.40 10.09
CA ALA A 6 18.93 17.31 9.36
C ALA A 6 19.63 18.64 9.03
N VAL A 7 20.38 19.21 9.98
CA VAL A 7 21.18 20.43 9.79
C VAL A 7 22.32 20.22 8.80
N ALA A 8 22.85 18.99 8.68
CA ALA A 8 23.90 18.66 7.70
C ALA A 8 23.38 18.60 6.26
N VAL A 9 22.09 18.31 6.06
CA VAL A 9 21.46 18.27 4.73
C VAL A 9 21.12 19.68 4.23
N SER A 10 20.82 20.62 5.12
CA SER A 10 20.71 22.03 4.75
C SER A 10 21.00 22.96 5.93
N ALA A 11 22.13 23.67 5.85
CA ALA A 11 22.53 24.66 6.86
C ALA A 11 21.66 25.94 6.82
N ASP A 12 21.07 26.24 5.66
CA ASP A 12 20.30 27.46 5.41
C ASP A 12 18.77 27.25 5.50
N HIS A 13 18.31 26.02 5.76
CA HIS A 13 16.87 25.71 5.88
C HIS A 13 16.51 25.27 7.31
N PRO A 14 15.51 25.91 7.95
CA PRO A 14 15.08 25.56 9.29
C PRO A 14 14.50 24.14 9.34
N VAL A 15 14.73 23.44 10.45
CA VAL A 15 14.13 22.12 10.69
C VAL A 15 12.63 22.28 10.98
N VAL A 16 11.79 21.71 10.12
CA VAL A 16 10.33 21.70 10.30
C VAL A 16 9.95 20.62 11.30
N ILE A 17 9.13 20.98 12.29
CA ILE A 17 8.58 20.05 13.28
C ILE A 17 7.07 20.00 13.10
N THR A 18 6.55 18.82 12.75
CA THR A 18 5.13 18.57 12.54
C THR A 18 4.62 17.54 13.55
N LYS A 19 3.39 17.73 14.04
CA LYS A 19 2.74 16.76 14.93
C LYS A 19 2.44 15.46 14.16
N PHE A 20 2.96 14.34 14.64
CA PHE A 20 2.59 13.02 14.13
C PHE A 20 1.19 12.62 14.61
N VAL A 21 0.31 12.29 13.66
CA VAL A 21 -1.08 11.90 13.96
C VAL A 21 -1.22 10.38 13.82
N GLU A 22 -1.01 9.66 14.92
CA GLU A 22 -1.05 8.19 14.92
C GLU A 22 -2.42 7.66 14.43
N GLY A 23 -2.42 6.61 13.61
CA GLY A 23 -3.65 5.95 13.15
C GLY A 23 -4.52 6.82 12.23
N ALA A 24 -3.95 7.86 11.62
CA ALA A 24 -4.62 8.59 10.56
C ALA A 24 -4.51 7.82 9.24
N LYS A 25 -5.59 7.80 8.45
CA LYS A 25 -5.53 7.38 7.06
C LYS A 25 -4.85 8.45 6.23
N GLU A 26 -4.13 8.03 5.20
CA GLU A 26 -3.54 8.91 4.20
C GLU A 26 -4.29 8.76 2.88
N LEU A 27 -4.61 9.89 2.25
CA LEU A 27 -5.25 9.95 0.94
C LEU A 27 -4.48 10.89 0.03
N GLU A 28 -4.41 10.53 -1.24
CA GLU A 28 -3.76 11.33 -2.27
C GLU A 28 -4.78 11.81 -3.29
N LEU A 29 -4.64 13.05 -3.72
CA LEU A 29 -5.34 13.61 -4.86
C LEU A 29 -4.31 13.88 -5.96
N ASP A 30 -4.55 13.29 -7.13
CA ASP A 30 -3.89 13.70 -8.37
C ASP A 30 -4.90 14.45 -9.23
N ALA A 31 -4.52 15.63 -9.73
CA ALA A 31 -5.45 16.51 -10.42
C ALA A 31 -4.78 17.38 -11.48
N VAL A 32 -5.59 17.83 -12.43
CA VAL A 32 -5.23 18.83 -13.43
C VAL A 32 -6.16 20.02 -13.25
N ALA A 33 -5.59 21.22 -13.20
CA ALA A 33 -6.34 22.46 -13.12
C ALA A 33 -6.04 23.38 -14.29
N LYS A 34 -7.00 24.23 -14.67
CA LYS A 34 -6.89 25.31 -15.65
C LYS A 34 -7.43 26.59 -15.02
N ASP A 35 -6.60 27.63 -14.95
CA ASP A 35 -6.93 28.93 -14.37
C ASP A 35 -7.51 28.82 -12.94
N GLY A 36 -6.88 27.95 -12.14
CA GLY A 36 -7.26 27.67 -10.76
C GLY A 36 -8.53 26.84 -10.59
N LYS A 37 -9.12 26.30 -11.67
CA LYS A 37 -10.25 25.37 -11.61
C LYS A 37 -9.80 23.96 -11.90
N VAL A 38 -10.16 23.00 -11.05
CA VAL A 38 -9.85 21.58 -11.26
C VAL A 38 -10.73 21.02 -12.38
N ILE A 39 -10.11 20.49 -13.43
CA ILE A 39 -10.80 19.91 -14.62
C ILE A 39 -10.73 18.39 -14.65
N ALA A 40 -9.73 17.78 -14.02
CA ALA A 40 -9.58 16.34 -13.87
C ALA A 40 -9.07 16.03 -12.46
N ALA A 41 -9.60 14.98 -11.82
CA ALA A 41 -9.14 14.55 -10.51
C ALA A 41 -9.37 13.06 -10.24
N ALA A 42 -8.46 12.45 -9.49
CA ALA A 42 -8.64 11.14 -8.89
C ALA A 42 -8.17 11.19 -7.43
N ILE A 43 -8.88 10.49 -6.56
CA ILE A 43 -8.51 10.36 -5.14
C ILE A 43 -8.14 8.90 -4.91
N SER A 44 -6.95 8.65 -4.40
CA SER A 44 -6.47 7.32 -4.01
C SER A 44 -6.39 7.23 -2.48
N GLU A 45 -6.61 6.03 -1.95
CA GLU A 45 -6.48 5.73 -0.52
C GLU A 45 -5.25 4.85 -0.28
N HIS A 46 -4.45 5.18 0.73
CA HIS A 46 -3.37 4.30 1.18
C HIS A 46 -3.94 3.13 1.98
N VAL A 47 -3.36 1.94 1.83
CA VAL A 47 -3.64 0.81 2.73
C VAL A 47 -2.96 1.05 4.08
N GLU A 48 -1.70 1.47 4.06
CA GLU A 48 -0.93 1.80 5.24
C GLU A 48 -1.43 3.11 5.87
N ASN A 49 -1.42 3.17 7.20
CA ASN A 49 -1.66 4.43 7.91
C ASN A 49 -0.52 5.43 7.66
N ALA A 50 -0.82 6.71 7.84
CA ALA A 50 0.15 7.79 7.74
C ALA A 50 1.37 7.56 8.63
N GLY A 51 2.55 7.82 8.07
CA GLY A 51 3.85 7.52 8.67
C GLY A 51 4.68 6.51 7.87
N VAL A 52 4.05 5.81 6.92
CA VAL A 52 4.74 5.19 5.78
C VAL A 52 4.77 6.22 4.65
N HIS A 53 5.93 6.46 4.08
CA HIS A 53 6.08 7.39 2.96
C HIS A 53 5.21 6.96 1.76
N SER A 54 4.52 7.90 1.10
CA SER A 54 3.57 7.58 0.03
C SER A 54 4.15 6.78 -1.14
N GLY A 55 5.44 6.97 -1.45
CA GLY A 55 6.15 6.16 -2.43
C GLY A 55 6.18 4.67 -2.11
N ASP A 56 6.27 4.33 -0.82
CA ASP A 56 6.28 2.97 -0.28
C ASP A 56 4.89 2.49 0.14
N ALA A 57 3.86 3.34 0.01
CA ALA A 57 2.49 2.97 0.30
C ALA A 57 1.86 2.21 -0.87
N THR A 58 0.94 1.34 -0.50
CA THR A 58 0.02 0.63 -1.39
C THR A 58 -1.20 1.52 -1.61
N LEU A 59 -1.48 1.89 -2.87
CA LEU A 59 -2.61 2.76 -3.22
C LEU A 59 -3.80 1.93 -3.71
N VAL A 60 -5.01 2.38 -3.36
CA VAL A 60 -6.29 1.83 -3.83
C VAL A 60 -7.08 2.92 -4.53
N LEU A 61 -7.54 2.65 -5.75
CA LEU A 61 -8.32 3.57 -6.58
C LEU A 61 -9.49 2.83 -7.26
N PRO A 62 -10.76 3.25 -7.09
CA PRO A 62 -11.21 4.35 -6.23
C PRO A 62 -11.08 4.00 -4.74
N PRO A 63 -11.21 4.98 -3.82
CA PRO A 63 -11.16 4.73 -2.38
C PRO A 63 -12.33 3.83 -1.96
N VAL A 64 -12.02 2.81 -1.15
CA VAL A 64 -12.96 1.75 -0.77
C VAL A 64 -13.38 1.88 0.70
N GLU A 65 -12.45 2.12 1.61
CA GLU A 65 -12.77 2.29 3.03
C GLU A 65 -12.96 3.76 3.41
N ALA A 66 -12.35 4.67 2.65
CA ALA A 66 -12.51 6.10 2.90
C ALA A 66 -13.98 6.52 2.80
N SER A 67 -14.47 7.17 3.86
CA SER A 67 -15.83 7.68 3.90
C SER A 67 -16.06 8.75 2.82
N SER A 68 -17.31 8.88 2.36
CA SER A 68 -17.71 9.98 1.47
C SER A 68 -17.49 11.35 2.12
N PHE A 69 -17.53 11.43 3.46
CA PHE A 69 -17.17 12.64 4.19
C PHE A 69 -15.73 13.05 3.92
N TYR A 70 -14.77 12.13 4.03
CA TYR A 70 -13.35 12.43 3.76
C TYR A 70 -13.12 12.83 2.30
N THR A 71 -13.66 12.08 1.34
CA THR A 71 -13.46 12.40 -0.08
C THR A 71 -14.08 13.75 -0.45
N ASN A 72 -15.26 14.09 0.11
CA ASN A 72 -15.87 15.40 -0.10
C ASN A 72 -15.06 16.55 0.53
N GLN A 73 -14.44 16.36 1.70
CA GLN A 73 -13.55 17.36 2.29
C GLN A 73 -12.29 17.56 1.44
N ILE A 74 -11.71 16.47 0.93
CA ILE A 74 -10.55 16.51 0.02
C ILE A 74 -10.89 17.32 -1.24
N LYS A 75 -12.03 17.04 -1.88
CA LYS A 75 -12.49 17.79 -3.07
C LYS A 75 -12.58 19.30 -2.79
N ARG A 76 -13.25 19.69 -1.69
CA ARG A 76 -13.36 21.11 -1.29
C ARG A 76 -12.01 21.76 -1.03
N ASN A 77 -11.08 21.04 -0.40
CA ASN A 77 -9.75 21.55 -0.13
C ASN A 77 -8.93 21.67 -1.42
N ALA A 78 -9.07 20.72 -2.35
CA ALA A 78 -8.44 20.74 -3.67
C ALA A 78 -8.83 21.97 -4.48
N GLU A 79 -10.13 22.31 -4.54
CA GLU A 79 -10.59 23.52 -5.25
C GLU A 79 -10.01 24.79 -4.64
N LYS A 80 -9.97 24.88 -3.30
CA LYS A 80 -9.38 26.02 -2.60
C LYS A 80 -7.90 26.15 -2.91
N ILE A 81 -7.16 25.05 -2.89
CA ILE A 81 -5.72 25.01 -3.24
C ILE A 81 -5.51 25.46 -4.68
N ALA A 82 -6.22 24.84 -5.63
CA ALA A 82 -6.11 25.16 -7.05
C ALA A 82 -6.39 26.63 -7.33
N LYS A 83 -7.46 27.17 -6.73
CA LYS A 83 -7.84 28.58 -6.86
C LYS A 83 -6.83 29.53 -6.22
N ALA A 84 -6.38 29.24 -5.00
CA ALA A 84 -5.47 30.11 -4.26
C ALA A 84 -4.09 30.20 -4.91
N LEU A 85 -3.63 29.10 -5.52
CA LEU A 85 -2.34 29.02 -6.21
C LEU A 85 -2.44 29.31 -7.72
N ASN A 86 -3.65 29.59 -8.23
CA ASN A 86 -3.94 29.82 -9.65
C ASN A 86 -3.32 28.77 -10.57
N ILE A 87 -3.55 27.49 -10.26
CA ILE A 87 -2.89 26.37 -10.94
C ILE A 87 -3.41 26.22 -12.38
N SER A 88 -2.47 26.12 -13.33
CA SER A 88 -2.71 25.72 -14.73
C SER A 88 -1.71 24.63 -15.11
N GLY A 89 -2.11 23.36 -15.00
CA GLY A 89 -1.25 22.20 -15.16
C GLY A 89 -1.56 21.09 -14.13
N PRO A 90 -0.65 20.10 -14.00
CA PRO A 90 -0.82 18.99 -13.08
C PRO A 90 -0.41 19.40 -11.66
N PHE A 91 -1.12 18.89 -10.66
CA PHE A 91 -0.73 19.00 -9.27
C PHE A 91 -1.17 17.77 -8.47
N ASN A 92 -0.55 17.61 -7.31
CA ASN A 92 -0.86 16.57 -6.34
C ASN A 92 -1.02 17.19 -4.95
N ALA A 93 -1.89 16.62 -4.13
CA ALA A 93 -2.05 17.01 -2.74
C ALA A 93 -2.28 15.77 -1.87
N GLN A 94 -1.62 15.73 -0.71
CA GLN A 94 -1.69 14.63 0.23
C GLN A 94 -2.43 15.06 1.50
N PHE A 95 -3.24 14.15 2.04
CA PHE A 95 -4.16 14.46 3.14
C PHE A 95 -4.10 13.40 4.24
N LEU A 96 -4.20 13.85 5.49
CA LEU A 96 -4.48 13.02 6.66
C LEU A 96 -5.96 13.07 6.98
N ALA A 97 -6.57 11.91 7.23
CA ALA A 97 -7.95 11.80 7.66
C ALA A 97 -8.05 11.00 8.97
N LYS A 98 -8.62 11.62 10.02
CA LYS A 98 -8.85 10.96 11.31
C LYS A 98 -10.06 11.55 12.03
N GLY A 99 -11.02 10.69 12.40
CA GLY A 99 -12.25 11.13 13.07
C GLY A 99 -13.05 12.09 12.21
N ALA A 100 -13.17 13.34 12.64
CA ALA A 100 -13.85 14.40 11.88
C ALA A 100 -12.88 15.31 11.10
N ASP A 101 -11.57 15.12 11.27
CA ASP A 101 -10.55 16.03 10.75
C ASP A 101 -9.95 15.51 9.44
N VAL A 102 -9.83 16.41 8.46
CA VAL A 102 -9.07 16.21 7.23
C VAL A 102 -8.06 17.35 7.08
N SER A 103 -6.77 17.02 7.17
CA SER A 103 -5.66 17.98 7.13
C SER A 103 -4.83 17.77 5.87
N VAL A 104 -4.31 18.87 5.30
CA VAL A 104 -3.34 18.81 4.19
C VAL A 104 -1.96 18.53 4.76
N ILE A 105 -1.23 17.57 4.19
CA ILE A 105 0.19 17.31 4.48
C ILE A 105 1.03 18.26 3.63
N GLU A 106 0.91 18.12 2.32
CA GLU A 106 1.65 18.91 1.34
C GLU A 106 0.88 19.04 0.02
N CYS A 107 1.33 19.98 -0.82
CA CYS A 107 0.87 20.12 -2.19
C CYS A 107 2.08 20.25 -3.12
N ASN A 108 2.12 19.39 -4.12
CA ASN A 108 3.13 19.36 -5.17
C ASN A 108 2.55 20.00 -6.43
N LEU A 109 3.05 21.16 -6.85
CA LEU A 109 2.65 21.85 -8.10
C LEU A 109 3.31 21.24 -9.34
N ARG A 110 3.18 19.92 -9.48
CA ARG A 110 3.72 19.11 -10.58
C ARG A 110 2.98 17.77 -10.64
N ALA A 111 3.23 17.02 -11.70
CA ALA A 111 2.85 15.60 -11.73
C ALA A 111 3.53 14.83 -10.59
N SER A 112 2.76 13.98 -9.92
CA SER A 112 3.26 13.02 -8.94
C SER A 112 3.65 11.71 -9.63
N ARG A 113 4.25 10.79 -8.86
CA ARG A 113 4.59 9.45 -9.36
C ARG A 113 3.37 8.59 -9.65
N SER A 114 2.20 8.90 -9.07
CA SER A 114 0.97 8.12 -9.23
C SER A 114 0.15 8.51 -10.48
N PHE A 115 0.52 9.58 -11.21
CA PHE A 115 -0.19 9.99 -12.44
C PHE A 115 -0.33 8.86 -13.48
N PRO A 116 0.69 8.04 -13.78
CA PRO A 116 0.55 6.90 -14.68
C PRO A 116 -0.47 5.87 -14.18
N PHE A 117 -0.42 5.52 -12.89
CA PHE A 117 -1.39 4.62 -12.26
C PHE A 117 -2.81 5.17 -12.33
N VAL A 118 -3.00 6.43 -11.94
CA VAL A 118 -4.30 7.12 -12.01
C VAL A 118 -4.84 7.17 -13.43
N SER A 119 -3.99 7.52 -14.40
CA SER A 119 -4.42 7.66 -15.80
C SER A 119 -4.88 6.33 -16.38
N LYS A 120 -4.11 5.26 -16.17
CA LYS A 120 -4.47 3.91 -16.61
C LYS A 120 -5.72 3.38 -15.92
N THR A 121 -5.85 3.62 -14.62
CA THR A 121 -6.98 3.12 -13.81
C THR A 121 -8.29 3.87 -14.11
N THR A 122 -8.21 5.15 -14.48
CA THR A 122 -9.40 5.95 -14.78
C THR A 122 -9.80 5.94 -16.26
N GLY A 123 -8.92 5.46 -17.14
CA GLY A 123 -9.11 5.50 -18.59
C GLY A 123 -8.97 6.91 -19.18
N SER A 124 -8.23 7.79 -18.49
CA SER A 124 -8.08 9.20 -18.86
C SER A 124 -6.63 9.62 -18.72
N ASP A 125 -5.99 10.13 -19.78
CA ASP A 125 -4.61 10.59 -19.70
C ASP A 125 -4.51 12.00 -19.07
N PHE A 126 -4.14 12.04 -17.79
CA PHE A 126 -3.99 13.28 -17.04
C PHE A 126 -2.79 14.11 -17.53
N ILE A 127 -1.76 13.49 -18.07
CA ILE A 127 -0.58 14.19 -18.57
C ILE A 127 -0.89 14.86 -19.91
N ASN A 128 -1.65 14.19 -20.78
CA ASN A 128 -2.17 14.80 -22.01
C ASN A 128 -3.05 16.02 -21.67
N ALA A 129 -3.99 15.87 -20.75
CA ALA A 129 -4.85 16.98 -20.30
C ALA A 129 -4.03 18.14 -19.72
N ALA A 130 -3.07 17.85 -18.85
CA ALA A 130 -2.18 18.84 -18.27
C ALA A 130 -1.34 19.58 -19.32
N THR A 131 -0.82 18.85 -20.31
CA THR A 131 -0.02 19.42 -21.41
C THR A 131 -0.87 20.38 -22.23
N LYS A 132 -2.07 19.97 -22.65
CA LYS A 132 -3.02 20.83 -23.37
C LYS A 132 -3.31 22.11 -22.61
N VAL A 133 -3.58 22.02 -21.31
CA VAL A 133 -3.79 23.20 -20.46
C VAL A 133 -2.58 24.14 -20.50
N MET A 134 -1.37 23.62 -20.33
CA MET A 134 -0.16 24.44 -20.28
C MET A 134 0.17 25.13 -21.62
N VAL A 135 -0.19 24.52 -22.76
CA VAL A 135 0.04 25.11 -24.10
C VAL A 135 -1.17 25.90 -24.62
N GLY A 136 -2.26 25.98 -23.86
CA GLY A 136 -3.46 26.74 -24.24
C GLY A 136 -4.42 26.02 -25.19
N GLU A 137 -4.28 24.70 -25.36
CA GLU A 137 -5.24 23.87 -26.11
C GLU A 137 -6.53 23.61 -25.31
N SER A 138 -7.61 23.27 -26.04
CA SER A 138 -8.89 22.92 -25.43
C SER A 138 -8.91 21.49 -24.94
N THR A 139 -9.49 21.29 -23.75
CA THR A 139 -9.75 19.97 -23.13
C THR A 139 -11.24 19.65 -23.08
N GLU A 140 -12.10 20.43 -23.74
CA GLU A 140 -13.57 20.29 -23.65
C GLU A 140 -14.10 18.95 -24.17
N ASN A 141 -13.40 18.36 -25.14
CA ASN A 141 -13.75 17.07 -25.74
C ASN A 141 -13.02 15.89 -25.09
N ASP A 142 -12.17 16.13 -24.09
CA ASP A 142 -11.42 15.07 -23.42
C ASP A 142 -12.32 14.38 -22.39
N ASN A 143 -12.25 13.04 -22.32
CA ASN A 143 -12.95 12.26 -21.31
C ASN A 143 -12.23 12.38 -19.96
N LEU A 144 -12.36 13.51 -19.28
CA LEU A 144 -11.72 13.78 -17.98
C LEU A 144 -12.66 13.46 -16.83
N PRO A 145 -12.20 12.84 -15.73
CA PRO A 145 -12.99 12.65 -14.53
C PRO A 145 -13.08 13.99 -13.76
N PRO A 146 -14.22 14.69 -13.77
CA PRO A 146 -14.32 15.96 -13.06
C PRO A 146 -14.32 15.72 -11.55
N LEU A 147 -13.91 16.73 -10.78
CA LEU A 147 -13.78 16.62 -9.33
C LEU A 147 -15.07 16.18 -8.63
N ASP A 148 -16.21 16.74 -9.04
CA ASP A 148 -17.55 16.38 -8.53
C ASP A 148 -18.28 15.31 -9.37
N GLY A 149 -17.54 14.61 -10.23
CA GLY A 149 -18.06 13.52 -11.04
C GLY A 149 -18.32 12.22 -10.26
N PRO A 150 -18.92 11.22 -10.93
CA PRO A 150 -19.02 9.87 -10.39
C PRO A 150 -17.64 9.28 -10.10
N LYS A 151 -17.58 8.32 -9.18
CA LYS A 151 -16.34 7.59 -8.90
C LYS A 151 -15.91 6.85 -10.17
N ARG A 152 -14.64 6.96 -10.53
CA ARG A 152 -14.03 6.16 -11.60
C ARG A 152 -12.83 5.39 -11.05
N PRO A 153 -12.58 4.16 -11.52
CA PRO A 153 -13.44 3.33 -12.39
C PRO A 153 -14.71 2.82 -11.69
N GLU A 154 -15.70 2.41 -12.49
CA GLU A 154 -16.88 1.67 -12.03
C GLU A 154 -16.69 0.17 -12.36
N GLY A 155 -17.01 -0.71 -11.42
CA GLY A 155 -16.97 -2.17 -11.63
C GLY A 155 -15.62 -2.85 -11.40
N TYR A 156 -14.54 -2.10 -11.19
CA TYR A 156 -13.23 -2.65 -10.78
C TYR A 156 -12.48 -1.70 -9.85
N VAL A 157 -11.40 -2.20 -9.25
CA VAL A 157 -10.47 -1.47 -8.38
C VAL A 157 -9.06 -1.66 -8.92
N GLY A 158 -8.30 -0.57 -9.01
CA GLY A 158 -6.86 -0.58 -9.23
C GLY A 158 -6.12 -0.55 -7.89
N ILE A 159 -5.06 -1.35 -7.79
CA ILE A 159 -4.10 -1.29 -6.69
C ILE A 159 -2.69 -1.09 -7.24
N LYS A 160 -1.98 -0.09 -6.70
CA LYS A 160 -0.54 0.08 -6.89
C LYS A 160 0.19 -0.38 -5.64
N SER A 161 1.15 -1.29 -5.79
CA SER A 161 1.99 -1.78 -4.70
C SER A 161 3.46 -1.41 -4.96
N PRO A 162 4.22 -1.01 -3.93
CA PRO A 162 5.66 -0.76 -4.08
C PRO A 162 6.43 -2.04 -4.41
N MET A 163 7.56 -1.90 -5.09
CA MET A 163 8.60 -2.93 -5.23
C MET A 163 9.86 -2.51 -4.50
N PHE A 164 10.46 -3.43 -3.76
CA PHE A 164 11.67 -3.19 -2.98
C PHE A 164 12.84 -4.03 -3.48
N SER A 165 14.05 -3.49 -3.32
CA SER A 165 15.31 -4.14 -3.72
C SER A 165 16.12 -4.67 -2.55
N TYR A 166 15.48 -4.98 -1.40
CA TYR A 166 16.17 -5.40 -0.18
C TYR A 166 17.04 -6.65 -0.35
N THR A 167 16.74 -7.54 -1.30
CA THR A 167 17.58 -8.72 -1.65
C THR A 167 18.95 -8.33 -2.22
N ARG A 168 19.06 -7.12 -2.79
CA ARG A 168 20.31 -6.57 -3.34
C ARG A 168 21.02 -5.63 -2.38
N LEU A 169 20.35 -5.21 -1.31
CA LEU A 169 20.84 -4.25 -0.32
C LEU A 169 21.22 -4.99 0.97
N GLY A 170 22.39 -5.62 0.97
CA GLY A 170 22.93 -6.32 2.14
C GLY A 170 23.07 -5.38 3.34
N GLY A 171 22.58 -5.83 4.51
CA GLY A 171 22.62 -5.04 5.76
C GLY A 171 21.54 -3.96 5.88
N ALA A 172 20.73 -3.72 4.84
CA ALA A 172 19.58 -2.84 4.96
C ALA A 172 18.46 -3.54 5.75
N ASP A 173 17.84 -2.81 6.68
CA ASP A 173 16.67 -3.27 7.42
C ASP A 173 15.41 -3.13 6.55
N PRO A 174 14.69 -4.23 6.22
CA PRO A 174 13.51 -4.16 5.38
C PRO A 174 12.29 -3.73 6.21
N LEU A 175 12.30 -2.46 6.59
CA LEU A 175 11.26 -1.81 7.37
C LEU A 175 10.81 -0.50 6.72
N LEU A 176 9.51 -0.26 6.72
CA LEU A 176 8.92 0.97 6.18
C LEU A 176 9.01 2.11 7.19
N GLY A 177 9.18 3.33 6.68
CA GLY A 177 9.24 4.54 7.49
C GLY A 177 8.81 5.78 6.72
N VAL A 178 9.20 6.95 7.24
CA VAL A 178 8.87 8.26 6.65
C VAL A 178 9.74 8.62 5.45
N GLU A 179 10.83 7.89 5.22
CA GLU A 179 11.66 8.00 4.03
C GLU A 179 11.31 6.87 3.05
N MET A 180 11.33 7.18 1.75
CA MET A 180 11.07 6.22 0.69
C MET A 180 12.23 5.25 0.50
N ALA A 181 11.97 3.95 0.50
CA ALA A 181 12.94 2.89 0.23
C ALA A 181 12.61 2.06 -1.02
N SER A 182 11.39 2.13 -1.55
CA SER A 182 11.00 1.40 -2.76
C SER A 182 11.73 1.90 -4.00
N THR A 183 11.93 1.00 -4.96
CA THR A 183 12.69 1.24 -6.20
C THR A 183 11.82 1.16 -7.45
N GLY A 184 10.57 0.75 -7.29
CA GLY A 184 9.61 0.59 -8.39
C GLY A 184 8.21 0.32 -7.86
N GLU A 185 7.31 -0.01 -8.77
CA GLU A 185 5.91 -0.26 -8.45
C GLU A 185 5.29 -1.25 -9.45
N VAL A 186 4.25 -1.95 -8.97
CA VAL A 186 3.35 -2.74 -9.81
C VAL A 186 1.94 -2.21 -9.65
N ALA A 187 1.16 -2.25 -10.72
CA ALA A 187 -0.24 -1.90 -10.70
C ALA A 187 -1.08 -3.07 -11.23
N CYS A 188 -2.10 -3.46 -10.48
CA CYS A 188 -3.00 -4.56 -10.83
C CYS A 188 -4.45 -4.15 -10.66
N PHE A 189 -5.33 -4.82 -11.41
CA PHE A 189 -6.76 -4.57 -11.41
C PHE A 189 -7.53 -5.83 -11.00
N GLY A 190 -8.65 -5.63 -10.31
CA GLY A 190 -9.54 -6.71 -9.90
C GLY A 190 -10.97 -6.22 -9.72
N LYS A 191 -11.94 -7.15 -9.70
CA LYS A 191 -13.36 -6.80 -9.50
C LYS A 191 -13.62 -6.17 -8.14
N ASN A 192 -12.74 -6.45 -7.17
CA ASN A 192 -12.73 -5.84 -5.86
C ASN A 192 -11.28 -5.66 -5.38
N ARG A 193 -11.11 -4.91 -4.28
CA ARG A 193 -9.79 -4.60 -3.71
C ARG A 193 -8.97 -5.85 -3.36
N HIS A 194 -9.61 -6.93 -2.93
CA HIS A 194 -8.90 -8.12 -2.46
C HIS A 194 -8.24 -8.85 -3.63
N GLU A 195 -8.95 -8.97 -4.75
CA GLU A 195 -8.42 -9.53 -5.99
C GLU A 195 -7.28 -8.68 -6.55
N ALA A 196 -7.47 -7.36 -6.64
CA ALA A 196 -6.43 -6.45 -7.09
C ALA A 196 -5.18 -6.52 -6.19
N PHE A 197 -5.39 -6.67 -4.87
CA PHE A 197 -4.32 -6.71 -3.88
C PHE A 197 -3.50 -7.99 -3.98
N LEU A 198 -4.13 -9.16 -4.06
CA LEU A 198 -3.39 -10.42 -4.21
C LEU A 198 -2.61 -10.47 -5.53
N LYS A 199 -3.19 -9.95 -6.63
CA LYS A 199 -2.48 -9.80 -7.90
C LYS A 199 -1.26 -8.88 -7.74
N ALA A 200 -1.43 -7.73 -7.10
CA ALA A 200 -0.32 -6.79 -6.86
C ALA A 200 0.79 -7.41 -6.00
N LEU A 201 0.44 -8.15 -4.94
CA LEU A 201 1.41 -8.89 -4.14
C LEU A 201 2.20 -9.88 -5.02
N ILE A 202 1.52 -10.76 -5.76
CA ILE A 202 2.19 -11.74 -6.62
C ILE A 202 3.07 -11.06 -7.68
N SER A 203 2.58 -10.00 -8.32
CA SER A 203 3.35 -9.21 -9.29
C SER A 203 4.58 -8.54 -8.67
N SER A 204 4.54 -8.22 -7.37
CA SER A 204 5.70 -7.72 -6.61
C SER A 204 6.67 -8.81 -6.17
N ASN A 205 6.55 -10.03 -6.72
CA ASN A 205 7.34 -11.23 -6.38
C ASN A 205 7.04 -11.79 -4.97
N PHE A 206 5.84 -11.55 -4.45
CA PHE A 206 5.36 -12.15 -3.21
C PHE A 206 4.79 -13.55 -3.48
N LYS A 207 5.39 -14.60 -2.89
CA LYS A 207 4.81 -15.95 -2.92
C LYS A 207 3.72 -16.07 -1.86
N LEU A 208 2.53 -16.55 -2.22
CA LEU A 208 1.49 -16.81 -1.23
C LEU A 208 1.91 -17.96 -0.29
N PRO A 209 1.67 -17.85 1.03
CA PRO A 209 2.02 -18.90 1.98
C PRO A 209 1.13 -20.13 1.83
N GLU A 210 1.72 -21.31 1.97
CA GLU A 210 1.01 -22.58 1.88
C GLU A 210 0.49 -23.04 3.24
N LYS A 211 1.33 -23.01 4.29
CA LYS A 211 0.95 -23.51 5.62
C LYS A 211 1.49 -22.69 6.79
N ASN A 212 2.77 -22.35 6.81
CA ASN A 212 3.43 -21.94 8.05
C ASN A 212 3.71 -20.43 8.04
N ILE A 213 3.19 -19.71 9.03
CA ILE A 213 3.34 -18.25 9.14
C ILE A 213 4.02 -17.92 10.46
N LEU A 214 5.13 -17.18 10.41
CA LEU A 214 5.81 -16.63 11.58
C LEU A 214 5.25 -15.25 11.91
N LEU A 215 4.82 -15.07 13.15
CA LEU A 215 4.20 -13.88 13.69
C LEU A 215 5.05 -13.31 14.84
N SER A 216 5.50 -12.08 14.68
CA SER A 216 6.15 -11.30 15.74
C SER A 216 5.50 -9.94 15.80
N MET A 217 4.88 -9.64 16.94
CA MET A 217 4.16 -8.39 17.14
C MET A 217 4.45 -7.77 18.50
N GLN A 218 4.07 -6.51 18.64
CA GLN A 218 4.10 -5.80 19.91
C GLN A 218 2.71 -5.51 20.46
N ASP A 219 2.66 -5.24 21.77
CA ASP A 219 1.43 -5.09 22.56
C ASP A 219 0.46 -4.02 22.03
N LYS A 220 0.94 -3.00 21.30
CA LYS A 220 0.08 -1.93 20.74
C LYS A 220 -0.93 -2.44 19.70
N PHE A 221 -0.62 -3.51 18.97
CA PHE A 221 -1.45 -4.02 17.88
C PHE A 221 -2.35 -5.19 18.30
N SER A 222 -2.45 -5.43 19.61
CA SER A 222 -2.93 -6.70 20.16
C SER A 222 -4.39 -7.02 19.83
N GLU A 223 -5.29 -6.04 19.83
CA GLU A 223 -6.72 -6.26 19.52
C GLU A 223 -6.95 -6.56 18.04
N GLU A 224 -6.48 -5.66 17.17
CA GLU A 224 -6.60 -5.78 15.71
C GLU A 224 -5.97 -7.07 15.16
N PHE A 225 -4.85 -7.48 15.76
CA PHE A 225 -4.12 -8.65 15.32
C PHE A 225 -4.76 -9.98 15.76
N VAL A 226 -5.45 -10.02 16.91
CA VAL A 226 -6.13 -11.25 17.36
C VAL A 226 -7.17 -11.71 16.34
N HIS A 227 -7.91 -10.77 15.78
CA HIS A 227 -8.88 -11.08 14.72
C HIS A 227 -8.20 -11.65 13.48
N ALA A 228 -7.07 -11.06 13.05
CA ALA A 228 -6.29 -11.56 11.92
C ALA A 228 -5.72 -12.96 12.21
N ALA A 229 -5.18 -13.19 13.40
CA ALA A 229 -4.62 -14.47 13.84
C ALA A 229 -5.69 -15.58 13.90
N TYR A 230 -6.87 -15.26 14.46
CA TYR A 230 -8.00 -16.18 14.48
C TYR A 230 -8.43 -16.59 13.08
N LYS A 231 -8.61 -15.62 12.17
CA LYS A 231 -8.92 -15.89 10.76
C LYS A 231 -7.84 -16.74 10.08
N MET A 232 -6.56 -16.44 10.29
CA MET A 232 -5.47 -17.27 9.72
C MET A 232 -5.54 -18.72 10.21
N HIS A 233 -5.86 -18.93 11.48
CA HIS A 233 -6.07 -20.26 12.02
C HIS A 233 -7.26 -20.97 11.36
N GLU A 234 -8.40 -20.30 11.18
CA GLU A 234 -9.56 -20.86 10.45
C GLU A 234 -9.26 -21.16 8.97
N LEU A 235 -8.36 -20.38 8.36
CA LEU A 235 -7.87 -20.64 7.01
C LEU A 235 -6.98 -21.89 6.93
N GLY A 236 -6.52 -22.43 8.08
CA GLY A 236 -5.72 -23.65 8.16
C GLY A 236 -4.22 -23.40 8.22
N TYR A 237 -3.78 -22.17 8.50
CA TYR A 237 -2.38 -21.85 8.68
C TYR A 237 -1.88 -22.27 10.07
N ASN A 238 -0.65 -22.78 10.12
CA ASN A 238 0.09 -23.03 11.34
C ASN A 238 0.80 -21.73 11.77
N LEU A 239 0.45 -21.23 12.96
CA LEU A 239 0.98 -19.98 13.47
C LEU A 239 2.20 -20.26 14.35
N TYR A 240 3.36 -19.76 13.93
CA TYR A 240 4.58 -19.72 14.73
C TYR A 240 4.71 -18.34 15.33
N THR A 241 4.97 -18.23 16.63
CA THR A 241 4.85 -16.96 17.34
C THR A 241 5.96 -16.76 18.36
N THR A 242 6.49 -15.56 18.47
CA THR A 242 7.44 -15.22 19.55
C THR A 242 6.77 -15.35 20.92
N GLU A 243 7.57 -15.50 21.98
CA GLU A 243 7.07 -15.81 23.33
C GLU A 243 5.91 -14.92 23.80
N LYS A 244 6.04 -13.59 23.68
CA LYS A 244 4.98 -12.65 24.10
C LYS A 244 3.72 -12.78 23.27
N THR A 245 3.88 -12.90 21.94
CA THR A 245 2.76 -13.09 21.01
C THR A 245 2.03 -14.41 21.30
N HIS A 246 2.79 -15.49 21.53
CA HIS A 246 2.24 -16.80 21.91
C HIS A 246 1.40 -16.72 23.19
N ALA A 247 1.95 -16.11 24.25
CA ALA A 247 1.26 -15.95 25.51
C ALA A 247 -0.01 -15.09 25.39
N TYR A 248 -0.02 -14.12 24.47
CA TYR A 248 -1.19 -13.29 24.21
C TYR A 248 -2.28 -14.05 23.43
N LEU A 249 -1.94 -14.74 22.33
CA LEU A 249 -2.89 -15.54 21.55
C LEU A 249 -3.50 -16.69 22.37
N LYS A 250 -2.74 -17.28 23.29
CA LYS A 250 -3.22 -18.31 24.21
C LYS A 250 -4.37 -17.84 25.10
N LYS A 251 -4.47 -16.54 25.43
CA LYS A 251 -5.58 -15.99 26.22
C LYS A 251 -6.91 -15.99 25.46
N TYR A 252 -6.86 -16.08 24.14
CA TYR A 252 -8.00 -16.10 23.24
C TYR A 252 -8.20 -17.48 22.59
N ASP A 253 -7.57 -18.52 23.15
CA ASP A 253 -7.65 -19.90 22.66
C ASP A 253 -7.24 -20.09 21.19
N ILE A 254 -6.34 -19.24 20.67
CA ILE A 254 -5.80 -19.36 19.32
C ILE A 254 -4.53 -20.24 19.35
N PRO A 255 -4.53 -21.43 18.72
CA PRO A 255 -3.36 -22.31 18.69
C PRO A 255 -2.19 -21.67 17.96
N SER A 256 -1.01 -21.72 18.59
CA SER A 256 0.25 -21.29 17.98
C SER A 256 1.42 -22.07 18.57
N THR A 257 2.50 -22.21 17.81
CA THR A 257 3.77 -22.79 18.26
C THR A 257 4.68 -21.66 18.71
N LYS A 258 5.20 -21.75 19.94
CA LYS A 258 6.17 -20.77 20.45
C LYS A 258 7.50 -20.95 19.73
N VAL A 259 8.11 -19.87 19.25
CA VAL A 259 9.47 -19.84 18.67
C VAL A 259 10.40 -18.97 19.51
N ASP A 260 11.69 -19.33 19.50
CA ASP A 260 12.73 -18.63 20.25
C ASP A 260 13.30 -17.47 19.41
N PHE A 261 13.71 -16.38 20.05
CA PHE A 261 14.36 -15.27 19.35
C PHE A 261 15.78 -15.65 18.92
N PRO A 262 16.35 -14.94 17.92
CA PRO A 262 17.75 -15.12 17.53
C PRO A 262 18.74 -15.05 18.70
N SER A 263 18.48 -14.19 19.69
CA SER A 263 19.30 -14.04 20.90
C SER A 263 19.22 -15.19 21.90
N ASP A 264 18.20 -16.05 21.82
CA ASP A 264 17.90 -17.04 22.86
C ASP A 264 18.71 -18.33 22.72
N GLY A 265 19.64 -18.37 21.76
CA GLY A 265 20.53 -19.49 21.49
C GLY A 265 20.17 -20.25 20.20
N ASP A 266 21.02 -21.21 19.85
CA ASP A 266 20.88 -22.01 18.62
C ASP A 266 20.04 -23.26 18.92
N SER A 267 18.71 -23.14 18.74
CA SER A 267 17.75 -24.24 18.86
C SER A 267 17.13 -24.54 17.49
N GLU A 268 16.65 -25.77 17.26
CA GLU A 268 15.88 -26.09 16.05
C GLU A 268 14.57 -25.28 15.94
N ASN A 269 14.12 -24.71 17.06
CA ASN A 269 12.93 -23.89 17.19
C ASN A 269 13.23 -22.38 17.10
N ASN A 270 14.48 -22.00 16.81
CA ASN A 270 14.90 -20.63 16.61
C ASN A 270 14.28 -20.08 15.33
N ALA A 271 13.74 -18.85 15.40
CA ALA A 271 13.09 -18.20 14.27
C ALA A 271 13.96 -18.16 13.00
N LEU A 272 15.28 -17.94 13.14
CA LEU A 272 16.18 -17.92 11.99
C LEU A 272 16.34 -19.30 11.35
N ASN A 273 16.48 -20.35 12.17
CA ASN A 273 16.64 -21.71 11.68
C ASN A 273 15.37 -22.18 10.97
N LEU A 274 14.19 -21.87 11.51
CA LEU A 274 12.92 -22.18 10.85
C LEU A 274 12.77 -21.50 9.49
N ILE A 275 13.23 -20.25 9.33
CA ILE A 275 13.24 -19.55 8.05
C ILE A 275 14.25 -20.20 7.09
N LYS A 276 15.48 -20.44 7.55
CA LYS A 276 16.57 -21.03 6.75
C LYS A 276 16.25 -22.44 6.26
N ASP A 277 15.58 -23.23 7.08
CA ASP A 277 15.13 -24.59 6.77
C ASP A 277 13.95 -24.62 5.78
N GLY A 278 13.40 -23.46 5.40
CA GLY A 278 12.21 -23.38 4.55
C GLY A 278 10.94 -23.88 5.24
N LYS A 279 10.91 -23.89 6.59
CA LYS A 279 9.71 -24.27 7.36
C LYS A 279 8.70 -23.14 7.45
N ILE A 280 9.08 -21.89 7.21
CA ILE A 280 8.20 -20.72 7.27
C ILE A 280 7.97 -20.18 5.86
N ASP A 281 6.70 -20.00 5.48
CA ASP A 281 6.30 -19.54 4.14
C ASP A 281 6.02 -18.03 4.10
N LEU A 282 5.76 -17.41 5.26
CA LEU A 282 5.50 -15.98 5.40
C LEU A 282 5.94 -15.48 6.77
N VAL A 283 6.59 -14.34 6.81
CA VAL A 283 6.91 -13.62 8.05
C VAL A 283 6.05 -12.37 8.16
N MET A 284 5.32 -12.24 9.26
CA MET A 284 4.65 -11.00 9.67
C MET A 284 5.38 -10.44 10.88
N ASN A 285 6.13 -9.37 10.67
CA ASN A 285 6.92 -8.73 11.71
C ASN A 285 6.45 -7.29 11.87
N LEU A 286 5.70 -6.99 12.94
CA LEU A 286 5.10 -5.68 13.17
C LEU A 286 5.90 -4.91 14.24
N PRO A 287 6.97 -4.19 13.85
CA PRO A 287 7.73 -3.41 14.81
C PRO A 287 7.00 -2.12 15.18
N ASN A 288 7.43 -1.52 16.27
CA ASN A 288 7.13 -0.15 16.64
C ASN A 288 8.40 0.46 17.27
N ASN A 289 8.41 1.78 17.44
CA ASN A 289 9.55 2.53 17.99
C ASN A 289 9.83 2.26 19.48
N GLN A 290 8.96 1.52 20.17
CA GLN A 290 9.09 1.11 21.56
C GLN A 290 9.60 -0.34 21.71
N SER A 291 9.97 -1.00 20.60
CA SER A 291 10.49 -2.37 20.65
C SER A 291 11.72 -2.46 21.54
N GLN A 292 11.67 -3.36 22.51
CA GLN A 292 12.87 -3.75 23.26
C GLN A 292 13.71 -4.80 22.49
N GLN A 293 13.15 -5.35 21.41
CA GLN A 293 13.72 -6.46 20.65
C GLN A 293 14.13 -6.03 19.24
N THR A 294 14.70 -4.83 19.09
CA THR A 294 14.99 -4.23 17.78
C THR A 294 15.95 -5.08 16.94
N GLU A 295 17.05 -5.55 17.54
CA GLU A 295 18.05 -6.38 16.87
C GLU A 295 17.47 -7.73 16.43
N ASN A 296 16.75 -8.41 17.32
CA ASN A 296 16.10 -9.68 17.02
C ASN A 296 15.07 -9.56 15.88
N ASN A 297 14.26 -8.50 15.90
CA ASN A 297 13.29 -8.26 14.83
C ASN A 297 13.98 -7.90 13.51
N TYR A 298 15.06 -7.13 13.54
CA TYR A 298 15.88 -6.86 12.35
C TYR A 298 16.42 -8.17 11.75
N GLN A 299 17.00 -9.05 12.55
CA GLN A 299 17.54 -10.33 12.07
C GLN A 299 16.48 -11.23 11.47
N ILE A 300 15.29 -11.31 12.07
CA ILE A 300 14.14 -12.06 11.51
C ILE A 300 13.75 -11.48 10.15
N ARG A 301 13.56 -10.16 10.07
CA ARG A 301 13.18 -9.46 8.84
C ARG A 301 14.21 -9.65 7.73
N ARG A 302 15.49 -9.47 8.07
CA ARG A 302 16.62 -9.61 7.15
C ARG A 302 16.74 -11.03 6.62
N THR A 303 16.63 -12.02 7.50
CA THR A 303 16.68 -13.44 7.13
C THR A 303 15.51 -13.83 6.25
N ALA A 304 14.30 -13.30 6.49
CA ALA A 304 13.16 -13.54 5.61
C ALA A 304 13.46 -13.09 4.17
N VAL A 305 13.96 -11.85 4.00
CA VAL A 305 14.30 -11.33 2.67
C VAL A 305 15.46 -12.11 2.02
N ASP A 306 16.50 -12.44 2.78
CA ASP A 306 17.68 -13.16 2.26
C ASP A 306 17.33 -14.56 1.74
N PHE A 307 16.36 -15.22 2.38
CA PHE A 307 15.84 -16.53 1.99
C PHE A 307 14.61 -16.45 1.08
N SER A 308 14.29 -15.26 0.55
CA SER A 308 13.15 -15.02 -0.34
C SER A 308 11.80 -15.46 0.24
N ILE A 309 11.68 -15.41 1.57
CA ILE A 309 10.42 -15.59 2.28
C ILE A 309 9.69 -14.23 2.33
N PRO A 310 8.44 -14.16 1.86
CA PRO A 310 7.68 -12.91 1.89
C PRO A 310 7.57 -12.33 3.30
N LEU A 311 7.55 -11.01 3.37
CA LEU A 311 7.58 -10.24 4.61
C LEU A 311 6.49 -9.16 4.60
N LEU A 312 5.67 -9.13 5.65
CA LEU A 312 4.72 -8.04 5.92
C LEU A 312 5.11 -7.33 7.21
N THR A 313 5.27 -6.00 7.14
CA THR A 313 5.70 -5.18 8.28
C THR A 313 4.68 -4.15 8.76
N ASN A 314 3.50 -4.12 8.13
CA ASN A 314 2.42 -3.18 8.45
C ASN A 314 1.14 -3.92 8.82
N ILE A 315 0.45 -3.49 9.88
CA ILE A 315 -0.77 -4.13 10.37
C ILE A 315 -1.93 -4.05 9.37
N SER A 316 -2.10 -2.92 8.68
CA SER A 316 -3.16 -2.74 7.69
C SER A 316 -2.96 -3.66 6.49
N LEU A 317 -1.70 -3.86 6.05
CA LEU A 317 -1.38 -4.86 5.02
C LEU A 317 -1.68 -6.29 5.48
N VAL A 318 -1.36 -6.62 6.74
CA VAL A 318 -1.67 -7.93 7.31
C VAL A 318 -3.18 -8.17 7.34
N GLN A 319 -3.97 -7.19 7.76
CA GLN A 319 -5.44 -7.29 7.77
C GLN A 319 -5.98 -7.50 6.36
N LEU A 320 -5.55 -6.66 5.40
CA LEU A 320 -5.98 -6.78 4.01
C LEU A 320 -5.58 -8.13 3.39
N PHE A 321 -4.38 -8.62 3.71
CA PHE A 321 -3.91 -9.94 3.27
C PHE A 321 -4.80 -11.07 3.81
N VAL A 322 -5.08 -11.08 5.12
CA VAL A 322 -5.90 -12.13 5.73
C VAL A 322 -7.34 -12.09 5.21
N GLU A 323 -7.91 -10.90 5.02
CA GLU A 323 -9.21 -10.73 4.37
C GLU A 323 -9.21 -11.24 2.93
N ALA A 324 -8.18 -10.88 2.16
CA ALA A 324 -8.08 -11.30 0.77
C ALA A 324 -7.90 -12.81 0.63
N MET A 325 -7.10 -13.44 1.49
CA MET A 325 -6.95 -14.90 1.53
C MET A 325 -8.25 -15.60 1.94
N ALA A 326 -9.02 -15.02 2.86
CA ALA A 326 -10.32 -15.56 3.24
C ALA A 326 -11.32 -15.52 2.07
N VAL A 327 -11.38 -14.39 1.36
CA VAL A 327 -12.20 -14.28 0.15
C VAL A 327 -11.72 -15.27 -0.91
N HIS A 328 -10.40 -15.37 -1.14
CA HIS A 328 -9.81 -16.27 -2.15
C HIS A 328 -10.12 -17.74 -1.87
N LYS A 329 -10.09 -18.18 -0.59
CA LYS A 329 -10.47 -19.55 -0.20
C LYS A 329 -11.95 -19.84 -0.47
N SER A 330 -12.83 -18.85 -0.29
CA SER A 330 -14.26 -19.00 -0.51
C SER A 330 -14.66 -18.91 -2.00
N GLN A 331 -13.95 -18.08 -2.75
CA GLN A 331 -14.16 -17.79 -4.16
C GLN A 331 -12.79 -17.62 -4.79
N PRO A 332 -12.26 -18.66 -5.48
CA PRO A 332 -10.97 -18.56 -6.15
C PRO A 332 -10.99 -17.36 -7.09
N MET A 333 -10.23 -16.33 -6.71
CA MET A 333 -10.14 -15.10 -7.48
C MET A 333 -9.43 -15.41 -8.81
N LEU A 334 -10.11 -15.15 -9.92
CA LEU A 334 -9.62 -15.37 -11.28
C LEU A 334 -8.35 -14.53 -11.51
N GLY A 335 -7.31 -15.17 -12.07
CA GLY A 335 -6.01 -14.55 -12.35
C GLY A 335 -4.93 -14.72 -11.28
N LEU A 336 -5.16 -15.54 -10.25
CA LEU A 336 -4.10 -16.06 -9.37
C LEU A 336 -3.52 -17.40 -9.88
N GLU A 337 -4.23 -18.07 -10.77
CA GLU A 337 -3.67 -19.04 -11.70
C GLU A 337 -3.24 -18.31 -12.99
N PRO A 338 -2.10 -18.66 -13.60
CA PRO A 338 -1.53 -17.91 -14.72
C PRO A 338 -2.38 -18.09 -15.98
N ASP A 339 -3.40 -17.24 -16.13
CA ASP A 339 -4.01 -16.95 -17.43
C ASP A 339 -3.14 -15.91 -18.13
N SER A 340 -2.75 -16.18 -19.38
CA SER A 340 -2.03 -15.22 -20.20
C SER A 340 -2.98 -14.10 -20.67
N LEU A 341 -2.43 -12.95 -21.04
CA LEU A 341 -3.20 -11.84 -21.63
C LEU A 341 -4.10 -12.30 -22.81
N PHE A 342 -3.65 -13.30 -23.56
CA PHE A 342 -4.36 -13.89 -24.69
C PHE A 342 -5.56 -14.76 -24.29
N ASP A 343 -5.58 -15.26 -23.05
CA ASP A 343 -6.71 -16.02 -22.51
C ASP A 343 -7.88 -15.10 -22.13
N TYR A 344 -7.60 -13.82 -21.83
CA TYR A 344 -8.61 -12.79 -21.64
C TYR A 344 -9.20 -12.31 -22.98
N TYR A 345 -8.36 -12.07 -24.00
CA TYR A 345 -8.82 -11.67 -25.35
C TYR A 345 -9.72 -12.71 -26.02
N LYS A 346 -9.50 -14.01 -25.77
CA LYS A 346 -10.36 -15.07 -26.30
C LYS A 346 -11.74 -15.17 -25.63
N ARG A 347 -11.93 -14.51 -24.49
CA ARG A 347 -13.17 -14.58 -23.69
C ARG A 347 -14.10 -13.39 -23.95
N GLU A 348 -13.64 -12.35 -24.63
CA GLU A 348 -14.50 -11.26 -25.10
C GLU A 348 -15.30 -11.72 -26.33
N LYS A 349 -16.60 -11.40 -26.35
CA LYS A 349 -17.38 -11.47 -27.60
C LYS A 349 -17.04 -10.23 -28.41
N GLU A 350 -16.85 -10.38 -29.74
CA GLU A 350 -16.51 -9.27 -30.66
C GLU A 350 -17.42 -8.04 -30.52
N GLU A 351 -18.64 -8.23 -30.03
CA GLU A 351 -19.67 -7.19 -29.88
C GLU A 351 -19.47 -6.30 -28.62
N ASP A 352 -18.67 -6.74 -27.63
CA ASP A 352 -18.49 -6.08 -26.32
C ASP A 352 -17.02 -5.71 -26.00
N ALA A 353 -16.11 -5.84 -26.97
CA ALA A 353 -14.67 -5.56 -26.77
C ALA A 353 -14.41 -4.05 -26.62
N TRP A 354 -13.65 -3.66 -25.59
CA TRP A 354 -13.41 -2.26 -25.23
C TRP A 354 -12.02 -1.73 -25.66
N THR A 355 -11.21 -2.56 -26.30
CA THR A 355 -9.88 -2.20 -26.83
C THR A 355 -9.71 -2.70 -28.25
N ASP A 356 -9.28 -1.83 -29.17
CA ASP A 356 -8.87 -2.24 -30.52
C ASP A 356 -7.50 -2.94 -30.46
N VAL A 357 -7.35 -4.08 -31.15
CA VAL A 357 -6.08 -4.80 -31.32
C VAL A 357 -4.96 -3.93 -31.92
N HIS A 358 -5.32 -2.79 -32.53
CA HIS A 358 -4.42 -1.82 -33.11
C HIS A 358 -4.13 -0.60 -32.21
N GLU A 359 -4.81 -0.47 -31.07
CA GLU A 359 -4.50 0.55 -30.06
C GLU A 359 -3.40 0.04 -29.13
N PHE A 360 -2.19 0.56 -29.33
CA PHE A 360 -1.06 0.30 -28.44
C PHE A 360 -1.29 0.97 -27.08
N HIS A 361 -1.32 0.17 -26.02
CA HIS A 361 -1.26 0.61 -24.62
C HIS A 361 0.11 0.33 -23.99
#